data_AF-A0A1C5FVF7-F1
#
_entry.id   AF-A0A1C5FVF7-F1
#
_cell.length_a   1.000
_cell.length_b   1.000
_cell.length_c   1.000
_cell.angle_alpha   90.00
_cell.angle_beta   90.00
_cell.angle_gamma   90.00
#
_symmetry.space_group_name_H-M   'P 1'
#
loop_
_entity.id
_entity.type
_entity.pdbx_description
1 polymer ?
#
loop_
_entity_poly.entity_id
_entity_poly.type
_entity_poly.pdbx_seq_one_letter_code
_entity_poly.pdbx_strand_id
1 'polypeptide(L)'
;MLALPFWFRWQAFEIPADGRYREHRLCGGDFSRQWSGKGTLCEHARRRYVMGPGTGTTRPCATIGAMDSAPGSFPQADSFPAPFPFVLVLLRRMADHQPGLVEDALRELGFGRAVMREANRRWQAMQRSPRRRSAVARYRAVLGPPESTATRRIGDLTCEALSWSVPLWPDLRFEVLTAPNGAVWNEWLVRAPGAPGPRLRTADDLVPWSCTVDEVARAFAPARPMEGSAPTRWRLAFDAPEAENGELRHYVAEFTWGLLQRMENVRPASPTG
;
A
#
# COMPACT_ATOMS: atom_id res chain seq x y z
N MET A 1 -13.41 -14.42 20.73
CA MET A 1 -13.03 -13.47 19.67
C MET A 1 -12.77 -14.30 18.42
N LEU A 2 -13.83 -14.65 17.69
CA LEU A 2 -13.72 -15.51 16.52
C LEU A 2 -13.14 -14.65 15.39
N ALA A 3 -11.93 -14.98 14.94
CA ALA A 3 -11.42 -14.48 13.68
C ALA A 3 -12.39 -14.93 12.59
N LEU A 4 -12.98 -13.99 11.86
CA LEU A 4 -13.86 -14.34 10.75
C LEU A 4 -13.06 -15.15 9.71
N PRO A 5 -13.70 -16.11 9.01
CA PRO A 5 -13.04 -16.88 7.97
C PRO A 5 -12.42 -15.96 6.92
N PHE A 6 -11.28 -16.37 6.42
CA PHE A 6 -10.53 -15.79 5.31
C PHE A 6 -11.42 -15.23 4.17
N TRP A 7 -12.50 -15.92 3.82
CA TRP A 7 -13.47 -15.55 2.78
C TRP A 7 -14.31 -14.29 3.10
N PHE A 8 -14.65 -14.03 4.37
CA PHE A 8 -15.40 -12.81 4.76
C PHE A 8 -14.54 -11.55 4.66
N ARG A 9 -13.23 -11.70 4.91
CA ARG A 9 -12.24 -10.63 4.73
C ARG A 9 -12.02 -10.28 3.25
N TRP A 10 -12.37 -11.20 2.34
CA TRP A 10 -12.39 -11.01 0.89
C TRP A 10 -13.70 -10.43 0.36
N GLN A 11 -14.86 -10.79 0.91
CA GLN A 11 -16.12 -10.10 0.56
C GLN A 11 -16.08 -8.61 0.88
N ALA A 12 -15.26 -8.21 1.86
CA ALA A 12 -14.93 -6.80 2.10
C ALA A 12 -14.24 -6.08 0.92
N PHE A 13 -13.64 -6.85 -0.01
CA PHE A 13 -12.96 -6.39 -1.23
C PHE A 13 -13.83 -6.44 -2.48
N GLU A 14 -15.04 -7.01 -2.42
CA GLU A 14 -16.02 -6.84 -3.49
C GLU A 14 -16.54 -5.39 -3.46
N ILE A 15 -15.71 -4.49 -3.99
CA ILE A 15 -16.15 -3.18 -4.46
C ILE A 15 -17.10 -3.48 -5.62
N PRO A 16 -18.35 -2.99 -5.59
CA PRO A 16 -19.30 -3.24 -6.66
C PRO A 16 -18.67 -2.83 -8.00
N ALA A 17 -18.88 -3.66 -9.02
CA ALA A 17 -18.23 -3.57 -10.32
C ALA A 17 -18.49 -2.23 -11.06
N ASP A 18 -19.34 -1.36 -10.50
CA ASP A 18 -19.73 -0.08 -11.06
C ASP A 18 -18.82 1.10 -10.65
N GLY A 19 -17.84 0.92 -9.77
CA GLY A 19 -16.78 1.91 -9.51
C GLY A 19 -17.29 3.28 -9.03
N ARG A 20 -18.55 3.39 -8.60
CA ARG A 20 -19.12 4.64 -8.10
C ARG A 20 -18.96 4.69 -6.59
N TYR A 21 -17.90 5.36 -6.14
CA TYR A 21 -17.99 6.07 -4.87
C TYR A 21 -19.19 7.02 -4.96
N ARG A 22 -20.27 6.77 -4.21
CA ARG A 22 -21.34 7.76 -4.08
C ARG A 22 -20.75 8.99 -3.39
N GLU A 23 -20.53 10.03 -4.17
CA GLU A 23 -20.29 11.39 -3.68
C GLU A 23 -21.44 11.78 -2.75
N HIS A 24 -21.21 11.73 -1.45
CA HIS A 24 -21.99 12.54 -0.53
C HIS A 24 -21.49 13.97 -0.65
N ARG A 25 -22.20 14.70 -1.51
CA ARG A 25 -22.25 16.15 -1.69
C ARG A 25 -21.84 16.90 -0.42
N LEU A 26 -20.66 17.51 -0.42
CA LEU A 26 -20.33 18.64 0.44
C LEU A 26 -19.93 19.82 -0.46
N CYS A 27 -20.79 20.84 -0.40
CA CYS A 27 -20.70 22.21 -0.88
C CYS A 27 -19.49 22.64 -1.76
N GLY A 28 -19.79 22.89 -3.03
CA GLY A 28 -19.60 24.19 -3.71
C GLY A 28 -18.20 24.80 -3.77
N GLY A 29 -17.56 24.72 -4.94
CA GLY A 29 -16.43 25.57 -5.31
C GLY A 29 -15.98 25.29 -6.74
N ASP A 30 -16.47 26.10 -7.68
CA ASP A 30 -16.08 26.13 -9.09
C ASP A 30 -14.56 26.33 -9.25
N PHE A 31 -13.90 25.53 -10.09
CA PHE A 31 -12.78 26.02 -10.89
C PHE A 31 -12.69 25.27 -12.22
N SER A 32 -13.03 26.02 -13.27
CA SER A 32 -12.99 25.61 -14.67
C SER A 32 -11.61 25.89 -15.30
N ARG A 33 -11.33 25.11 -16.36
CA ARG A 33 -10.38 25.33 -17.47
C ARG A 33 -8.90 25.09 -17.17
N GLN A 34 -8.06 24.58 -18.06
CA GLN A 34 -8.13 24.07 -19.45
C GLN A 34 -6.65 23.91 -19.82
N TRP A 35 -6.17 22.79 -20.35
CA TRP A 35 -5.03 22.81 -21.30
C TRP A 35 -5.03 21.54 -22.16
N SER A 36 -5.03 21.77 -23.47
CA SER A 36 -4.97 20.80 -24.55
C SER A 36 -3.53 20.56 -24.96
N GLY A 37 -3.21 19.35 -25.43
CA GLY A 37 -1.96 19.09 -26.15
C GLY A 37 -1.83 17.62 -26.54
N LYS A 38 -2.08 17.33 -27.83
CA LYS A 38 -1.87 16.03 -28.47
C LYS A 38 -0.37 15.72 -28.56
N GLY A 39 0.02 14.46 -28.34
CA GLY A 39 1.35 13.94 -28.64
C GLY A 39 1.45 12.45 -28.32
N THR A 40 1.51 11.63 -29.36
CA THR A 40 1.46 10.17 -29.39
C THR A 40 2.79 9.47 -29.09
N LEU A 41 2.66 8.20 -28.66
CA LEU A 41 3.54 7.03 -28.83
C LEU A 41 4.65 6.73 -27.77
N CYS A 42 4.40 5.62 -27.07
CA CYS A 42 5.32 4.53 -26.70
C CYS A 42 6.71 4.87 -26.14
N GLU A 43 6.85 5.09 -24.83
CA GLU A 43 8.06 4.77 -24.02
C GLU A 43 7.91 5.25 -22.55
N HIS A 44 6.96 4.72 -21.77
CA HIS A 44 6.68 5.29 -20.42
C HIS A 44 6.74 4.31 -19.23
N ALA A 45 7.21 3.08 -19.42
CA ALA A 45 7.23 2.09 -18.32
C ALA A 45 8.61 1.83 -17.67
N ARG A 46 9.71 2.47 -18.11
CA ARG A 46 11.07 2.08 -17.66
C ARG A 46 11.91 3.14 -16.95
N ARG A 47 11.39 4.33 -16.63
CA ARG A 47 12.23 5.44 -16.10
C ARG A 47 11.66 6.21 -14.90
N ARG A 48 11.38 5.54 -13.78
CA ARG A 48 11.39 6.22 -12.47
C ARG A 48 11.83 5.26 -11.36
N TYR A 49 13.12 4.91 -11.33
CA TYR A 49 13.89 4.63 -10.11
C TYR A 49 15.40 4.59 -10.45
N VAL A 50 15.89 5.58 -11.19
CA VAL A 50 17.31 5.94 -11.25
C VAL A 50 17.34 7.40 -11.64
N MET A 51 17.77 8.31 -10.76
CA MET A 51 18.35 9.59 -11.20
C MET A 51 19.31 10.14 -10.14
N GLY A 52 20.56 10.33 -10.55
CA GLY A 52 21.26 11.61 -10.33
C GLY A 52 21.69 12.17 -11.69
N PRO A 53 22.36 13.34 -11.76
CA PRO A 53 22.14 14.60 -11.06
C PRO A 53 21.59 15.69 -12.02
N GLY A 54 21.28 16.87 -11.48
CA GLY A 54 20.32 17.84 -12.05
C GLY A 54 20.81 18.85 -13.09
N THR A 55 19.86 19.66 -13.57
CA THR A 55 19.97 21.12 -13.81
C THR A 55 18.59 21.74 -13.65
N GLY A 56 18.50 22.83 -12.87
CA GLY A 56 17.27 23.25 -12.20
C GLY A 56 16.34 24.19 -12.97
N THR A 57 15.12 24.30 -12.44
CA THR A 57 14.36 25.55 -12.29
C THR A 57 13.32 25.31 -11.19
N THR A 58 13.31 26.21 -10.21
CA THR A 58 12.82 26.04 -8.84
C THR A 58 11.32 26.30 -8.70
N ARG A 59 10.58 25.36 -8.09
CA ARG A 59 9.30 25.57 -7.38
C ARG A 59 9.23 24.59 -6.19
N PRO A 60 8.57 24.95 -5.08
CA PRO A 60 9.07 24.63 -3.74
C PRO A 60 8.71 23.20 -3.32
N CYS A 61 9.71 22.32 -3.28
CA CYS A 61 9.71 21.25 -2.30
C CYS A 61 9.77 21.89 -0.92
N ALA A 62 8.93 21.40 0.00
CA ALA A 62 9.18 21.63 1.42
C ALA A 62 10.52 20.97 1.76
N THR A 63 11.59 21.75 1.66
CA THR A 63 12.90 21.39 2.20
C THR A 63 12.69 21.13 3.68
N ILE A 64 12.81 19.87 4.09
CA ILE A 64 13.11 19.54 5.49
C ILE A 64 14.39 20.34 5.78
N GLY A 65 14.26 21.42 6.55
CA GLY A 65 15.37 22.28 6.89
C GLY A 65 16.51 21.41 7.39
N ALA A 66 17.71 21.63 6.86
CA ALA A 66 18.92 21.01 7.36
C ALA A 66 19.01 21.34 8.85
N MET A 67 18.58 20.41 9.69
CA MET A 67 18.86 20.44 11.12
C MET A 67 20.33 20.10 11.25
N ASP A 68 21.13 21.07 11.69
CA ASP A 68 22.53 20.89 12.05
C ASP A 68 22.67 19.65 12.93
N SER A 69 23.11 18.55 12.31
CA SER A 69 23.31 17.29 12.98
C SER A 69 24.81 17.11 13.15
N ALA A 70 25.26 17.08 14.41
CA ALA A 70 26.60 16.66 14.75
C ALA A 70 26.92 15.29 14.12
N PRO A 71 28.15 15.05 13.63
CA PRO A 71 28.50 13.78 13.02
C PRO A 71 28.41 12.66 14.06
N GLY A 72 27.40 11.77 13.90
CA GLY A 72 27.25 10.55 14.71
C GLY A 72 25.87 10.35 15.34
N SER A 73 24.97 11.34 15.35
CA SER A 73 23.60 11.17 15.87
C SER A 73 22.62 11.00 14.71
N PHE A 74 22.20 9.77 14.43
CA PHE A 74 21.08 9.54 13.52
C PHE A 74 19.80 10.04 14.17
N PRO A 75 18.95 10.80 13.47
CA PRO A 75 17.72 11.30 14.05
C PRO A 75 16.81 10.12 14.44
N GLN A 76 16.24 10.20 15.65
CA GLN A 76 15.38 9.14 16.16
C GLN A 76 14.05 9.13 15.40
N ALA A 77 13.40 7.97 15.28
CA ALA A 77 12.14 7.85 14.55
C ALA A 77 11.08 8.84 15.06
N ASP A 78 10.99 9.05 16.38
CA ASP A 78 9.99 9.91 17.03
C ASP A 78 10.29 11.42 16.85
N SER A 79 11.47 11.76 16.34
CA SER A 79 11.82 13.15 16.01
C SER A 79 11.16 13.61 14.70
N PHE A 80 10.55 12.68 13.95
CA PHE A 80 9.84 13.01 12.71
C PHE A 80 8.34 13.07 12.90
N PRO A 81 7.66 13.98 12.19
CA PRO A 81 6.21 14.08 12.27
C PRO A 81 5.55 12.79 11.79
N ALA A 82 4.36 12.50 12.31
CA ALA A 82 3.49 11.52 11.70
C ALA A 82 3.26 11.89 10.22
N PRO A 83 3.25 10.92 9.29
CA PRO A 83 3.23 9.47 9.49
C PRO A 83 4.58 8.74 9.33
N PHE A 84 5.72 9.46 9.31
CA PHE A 84 7.04 8.88 8.99
C PHE A 84 7.45 7.67 9.85
N PRO A 85 7.22 7.65 11.18
CA PRO A 85 7.54 6.47 11.99
C PRO A 85 6.83 5.21 11.50
N PHE A 86 5.60 5.32 10.99
CA PHE A 86 4.85 4.19 10.47
C PHE A 86 5.35 3.73 9.09
N VAL A 87 5.79 4.65 8.22
CA VAL A 87 6.44 4.29 6.95
C VAL A 87 7.62 3.34 7.20
N LEU A 88 8.42 3.62 8.23
CA LEU A 88 9.53 2.76 8.63
C LEU A 88 9.09 1.38 9.12
N VAL A 89 7.91 1.27 9.75
CA VAL A 89 7.30 -0.03 10.12
C VAL A 89 6.94 -0.82 8.87
N LEU A 90 6.32 -0.17 7.87
CA LEU A 90 5.98 -0.79 6.60
C LEU A 90 7.25 -1.31 5.90
N LEU A 91 8.25 -0.45 5.75
CA LEU A 91 9.54 -0.78 5.14
C LEU A 91 10.25 -1.92 5.85
N ARG A 92 10.25 -1.96 7.18
CA ARG A 92 10.87 -3.07 7.91
C ARG A 92 10.25 -4.41 7.51
N ARG A 93 8.94 -4.48 7.33
CA ARG A 93 8.26 -5.71 6.94
C ARG A 93 8.51 -6.06 5.47
N MET A 94 8.52 -5.07 4.59
CA MET A 94 8.82 -5.25 3.16
C MET A 94 10.27 -5.73 2.94
N ALA A 95 11.21 -5.36 3.82
CA ALA A 95 12.61 -5.79 3.76
C ALA A 95 12.80 -7.31 3.87
N ASP A 96 11.80 -8.04 4.37
CA ASP A 96 11.82 -9.51 4.40
C ASP A 96 11.80 -10.11 2.98
N HIS A 97 11.30 -9.37 1.97
CA HIS A 97 11.21 -9.80 0.58
C HIS A 97 12.01 -8.90 -0.38
N GLN A 98 12.06 -7.60 -0.11
CA GLN A 98 12.63 -6.59 -0.99
C GLN A 98 13.70 -5.74 -0.28
N PRO A 99 14.81 -6.33 0.19
CA PRO A 99 15.84 -5.60 0.94
C PRO A 99 16.48 -4.47 0.12
N GLY A 100 16.69 -4.65 -1.19
CA GLY A 100 17.26 -3.63 -2.07
C GLY A 100 16.36 -2.39 -2.20
N LEU A 101 15.08 -2.59 -2.55
CA LEU A 101 14.12 -1.49 -2.66
C LEU A 101 13.94 -0.73 -1.34
N VAL A 102 14.02 -1.43 -0.21
CA VAL A 102 13.98 -0.79 1.11
C VAL A 102 15.22 0.06 1.37
N GLU A 103 16.41 -0.41 0.99
CA GLU A 103 17.64 0.39 1.13
C GLU A 103 17.59 1.67 0.29
N ASP A 104 17.06 1.59 -0.93
CA ASP A 104 16.85 2.76 -1.79
C ASP A 104 15.83 3.73 -1.20
N ALA A 105 14.68 3.23 -0.73
CA ALA A 105 13.66 4.05 -0.08
C ALA A 105 14.17 4.72 1.21
N LEU A 106 14.95 4.00 2.03
CA LEU A 106 15.56 4.57 3.23
C LEU A 106 16.55 5.69 2.89
N ARG A 107 17.33 5.52 1.82
CA ARG A 107 18.26 6.54 1.33
C ARG A 107 17.52 7.79 0.86
N GLU A 108 16.44 7.63 0.11
CA GLU A 108 15.60 8.73 -0.36
C GLU A 108 14.97 9.49 0.81
N LEU A 109 14.52 8.78 1.84
CA LEU A 109 13.92 9.38 3.04
C LEU A 109 14.96 9.91 4.06
N GLY A 110 16.26 9.68 3.84
CA GLY A 110 17.32 10.11 4.76
C GLY A 110 17.41 9.31 6.06
N PHE A 111 16.91 8.07 6.10
CA PHE A 111 16.91 7.21 7.28
C PHE A 111 17.92 6.08 7.21
N GLY A 112 18.45 5.69 8.37
CA GLY A 112 19.26 4.48 8.52
C GLY A 112 18.44 3.25 8.91
N ARG A 113 18.97 2.05 8.62
CA ARG A 113 18.36 0.76 9.03
C ARG A 113 18.16 0.65 10.55
N ALA A 114 19.02 1.29 11.35
CA ALA A 114 18.89 1.33 12.81
C ALA A 114 17.61 2.05 13.26
N VAL A 115 17.33 3.22 12.67
CA VAL A 115 16.12 4.00 12.94
C VAL A 115 14.88 3.21 12.55
N MET A 116 14.91 2.55 11.39
CA MET A 116 13.83 1.67 10.94
C MET A 116 13.55 0.51 11.91
N ARG A 117 14.61 -0.16 12.41
CA ARG A 117 14.46 -1.25 13.40
C ARG A 117 13.86 -0.74 14.71
N GLU A 118 14.27 0.44 15.16
CA GLU A 118 13.76 1.04 16.39
C GLU A 118 12.28 1.43 16.27
N ALA A 119 11.87 2.04 15.15
CA ALA A 119 10.47 2.33 14.85
C ALA A 119 9.62 1.06 14.92
N ASN A 120 10.07 -0.03 14.27
CA ASN A 120 9.37 -1.31 14.31
C ASN A 120 9.36 -1.94 15.71
N ARG A 121 10.45 -1.82 16.50
CA ARG A 121 10.49 -2.30 17.89
C ARG A 121 9.41 -1.62 18.74
N ARG A 122 9.27 -0.30 18.62
CA ARG A 122 8.25 0.50 19.32
C ARG A 122 6.83 0.12 18.88
N TRP A 123 6.61 -0.03 17.58
CA TRP A 123 5.33 -0.50 17.04
C TRP A 123 4.94 -1.87 17.62
N GLN A 124 5.87 -2.82 17.60
CA GLN A 124 5.66 -4.16 18.15
C GLN A 124 5.39 -4.13 19.66
N ALA A 125 6.05 -3.24 20.42
CA ALA A 125 5.76 -3.04 21.84
C ALA A 125 4.34 -2.48 22.06
N MET A 126 3.89 -1.53 21.24
CA MET A 126 2.52 -1.01 21.29
C MET A 126 1.47 -2.08 20.95
N GLN A 127 1.74 -2.93 19.96
CA GLN A 127 0.83 -4.02 19.58
C GLN A 127 0.67 -5.08 20.68
N ARG A 128 1.71 -5.32 21.48
CA ARG A 128 1.69 -6.30 22.59
C ARG A 128 1.21 -5.72 23.93
N SER A 129 1.00 -4.40 24.02
CA SER A 129 0.62 -3.76 25.27
C SER A 129 -0.78 -4.22 25.72
N PRO A 130 -0.95 -4.71 26.97
CA PRO A 130 -2.25 -5.15 27.49
C PRO A 130 -3.26 -4.01 27.68
N ARG A 131 -2.85 -2.74 27.52
CA ARG A 131 -3.71 -1.58 27.76
C ARG A 131 -4.85 -1.53 26.74
N ARG A 132 -6.08 -1.37 27.25
CA ARG A 132 -7.38 -1.37 26.52
C ARG A 132 -7.58 -0.22 25.52
N ARG A 133 -6.58 0.17 24.74
CA ARG A 133 -6.79 1.07 23.60
C ARG A 133 -7.38 0.27 22.46
N SER A 134 -8.43 0.79 21.82
CA SER A 134 -8.97 0.20 20.59
C SER A 134 -7.85 0.10 19.55
N ALA A 135 -7.89 -0.91 18.69
CA ALA A 135 -6.86 -1.12 17.69
C ALA A 135 -6.68 0.13 16.80
N VAL A 136 -7.78 0.81 16.46
CA VAL A 136 -7.80 2.09 15.74
C VAL A 136 -7.06 3.22 16.48
N ALA A 137 -7.21 3.31 17.81
CA ALA A 137 -6.53 4.34 18.59
C ALA A 137 -5.01 4.24 18.50
N ARG A 138 -4.45 3.04 18.26
CA ARG A 138 -3.01 2.87 18.02
C ARG A 138 -2.58 3.43 16.67
N TYR A 139 -3.35 3.20 15.60
CA TYR A 139 -3.05 3.82 14.30
C TYR A 139 -3.14 5.34 14.39
N ARG A 140 -4.19 5.89 15.00
CA ARG A 140 -4.32 7.35 15.19
C ARG A 140 -3.17 7.96 15.99
N ALA A 141 -2.61 7.23 16.96
CA ALA A 141 -1.48 7.71 17.75
C ALA A 141 -0.17 7.80 16.94
N VAL A 142 0.02 6.95 15.93
CA VAL A 142 1.27 6.88 15.14
C VAL A 142 1.15 7.63 13.81
N LEU A 143 -0.02 7.53 13.16
CA LEU A 143 -0.31 8.13 11.86
C LEU A 143 -0.96 9.51 11.98
N GLY A 144 -1.40 9.92 13.16
CA GLY A 144 -2.19 11.14 13.34
C GLY A 144 -3.66 10.97 12.96
N PRO A 145 -4.42 12.06 12.75
CA PRO A 145 -5.81 11.98 12.29
C PRO A 145 -5.86 11.37 10.88
N PRO A 146 -6.88 10.53 10.57
CA PRO A 146 -7.06 10.03 9.21
C PRO A 146 -7.35 11.18 8.25
N GLU A 147 -6.86 11.05 7.01
CA GLU A 147 -7.21 11.93 5.89
C GLU A 147 -8.70 11.79 5.55
N SER A 148 -9.23 10.58 5.61
CA SER A 148 -10.65 10.32 5.38
C SER A 148 -11.18 9.17 6.23
N THR A 149 -12.48 9.18 6.50
CA THR A 149 -13.21 8.08 7.14
C THR A 149 -14.47 7.82 6.33
N ALA A 150 -14.66 6.58 5.90
CA ALA A 150 -15.79 6.18 5.09
C ALA A 150 -16.51 4.98 5.70
N THR A 151 -17.84 4.99 5.69
CA THR A 151 -18.64 3.84 6.09
C THR A 151 -18.83 2.90 4.89
N ARG A 152 -18.54 1.61 5.07
CA ARG A 152 -18.75 0.56 4.06
C ARG A 152 -19.74 -0.47 4.56
N ARG A 153 -20.62 -0.93 3.66
CA ARG A 153 -21.49 -2.09 3.92
C ARG A 153 -20.87 -3.30 3.25
N ILE A 154 -20.59 -4.33 4.04
CA ILE A 154 -20.03 -5.60 3.59
C ILE A 154 -20.99 -6.67 4.07
N GLY A 155 -21.79 -7.20 3.14
CA GLY A 155 -22.98 -7.97 3.51
C GLY A 155 -23.93 -7.15 4.39
N ASP A 156 -24.23 -7.66 5.57
CA ASP A 156 -25.05 -7.03 6.61
C ASP A 156 -24.25 -6.16 7.59
N LEU A 157 -22.92 -6.16 7.48
CA LEU A 157 -22.03 -5.51 8.44
C LEU A 157 -21.68 -4.09 7.99
N THR A 158 -21.83 -3.13 8.90
CA THR A 158 -21.42 -1.74 8.71
C THR A 158 -20.02 -1.53 9.26
N CYS A 159 -19.06 -1.35 8.37
CA CYS A 159 -17.64 -1.19 8.69
C CYS A 159 -17.20 0.26 8.49
N GLU A 160 -16.13 0.66 9.18
CA GLU A 160 -15.47 1.95 8.96
C GLU A 160 -14.12 1.74 8.30
N ALA A 161 -13.83 2.46 7.22
CA ALA A 161 -12.54 2.52 6.56
C ALA A 161 -11.89 3.87 6.91
N LEU A 162 -10.77 3.83 7.64
CA LEU A 162 -9.98 5.00 7.97
C LEU A 162 -8.73 5.00 7.10
N SER A 163 -8.44 6.11 6.43
CA SER A 163 -7.35 6.18 5.46
C SER A 163 -6.38 7.31 5.79
N TRP A 164 -5.08 7.04 5.67
CA TRP A 164 -3.99 7.99 5.86
C TRP A 164 -3.11 8.08 4.62
N SER A 165 -2.59 9.26 4.33
CA SER A 165 -1.51 9.43 3.37
C SER A 165 -0.22 8.77 3.86
N VAL A 166 0.57 8.29 2.90
CA VAL A 166 1.85 7.63 3.17
C VAL A 166 2.90 8.30 2.28
N PRO A 167 3.78 9.17 2.80
CA PRO A 167 4.64 10.04 1.99
C PRO A 167 5.50 9.31 0.95
N LEU A 168 5.92 8.08 1.24
CA LEU A 168 6.70 7.26 0.30
C LEU A 168 5.89 6.80 -0.92
N TRP A 169 4.56 6.67 -0.78
CA TRP A 169 3.65 6.27 -1.85
C TRP A 169 2.52 7.29 -1.97
N PRO A 170 2.74 8.43 -2.65
CA PRO A 170 1.77 9.54 -2.69
C PRO A 170 0.42 9.16 -3.31
N ASP A 171 0.43 8.20 -4.24
CA ASP A 171 -0.77 7.67 -4.91
C ASP A 171 -1.46 6.56 -4.11
N LEU A 172 -0.94 6.19 -2.93
CA LEU A 172 -1.52 5.17 -2.07
C LEU A 172 -2.02 5.78 -0.76
N ARG A 173 -2.92 5.07 -0.11
CA ARG A 173 -3.36 5.32 1.27
C ARG A 173 -3.16 4.08 2.09
N PHE A 174 -2.73 4.25 3.33
CA PHE A 174 -2.84 3.17 4.30
C PHE A 174 -4.26 3.19 4.86
N GLU A 175 -5.02 2.15 4.60
CA GLU A 175 -6.41 2.00 5.01
C GLU A 175 -6.52 0.95 6.11
N VAL A 176 -7.21 1.32 7.20
CA VAL A 176 -7.61 0.42 8.28
C VAL A 176 -9.12 0.26 8.23
N LEU A 177 -9.58 -0.95 7.91
CA LEU A 177 -10.99 -1.32 7.94
C LEU A 177 -11.33 -1.93 9.28
N THR A 178 -12.36 -1.40 9.95
CA THR A 178 -12.84 -1.90 11.23
C THR A 178 -14.26 -2.41 11.18
N ALA A 179 -14.50 -3.50 11.91
CA ALA A 179 -15.82 -4.02 12.18
C ALA A 179 -16.66 -3.07 13.05
N PRO A 180 -17.98 -3.30 13.14
CA PRO A 180 -18.85 -2.61 14.09
C PRO A 180 -18.37 -2.66 15.56
N ASN A 181 -17.69 -3.74 15.95
CA ASN A 181 -17.14 -3.90 17.30
C ASN A 181 -15.77 -3.22 17.52
N GLY A 182 -15.28 -2.47 16.53
CA GLY A 182 -14.00 -1.77 16.57
C GLY A 182 -12.77 -2.68 16.36
N ALA A 183 -12.96 -3.96 16.06
CA ALA A 183 -11.87 -4.85 15.67
C ALA A 183 -11.35 -4.47 14.27
N VAL A 184 -10.03 -4.47 14.11
CA VAL A 184 -9.41 -4.26 12.80
C VAL A 184 -9.54 -5.55 11.97
N TRP A 185 -10.19 -5.43 10.83
CA TRP A 185 -10.34 -6.51 9.86
C TRP A 185 -9.25 -6.46 8.81
N ASN A 186 -8.97 -5.27 8.25
CA ASN A 186 -7.94 -5.08 7.22
C ASN A 186 -7.06 -3.86 7.52
N GLU A 187 -5.81 -3.93 7.07
CA GLU A 187 -4.81 -2.88 7.26
C GLU A 187 -3.82 -2.87 6.08
N TRP A 188 -4.17 -2.23 4.96
CA TRP A 188 -3.42 -2.33 3.70
C TRP A 188 -3.15 -0.98 3.06
N LEU A 189 -2.15 -0.96 2.17
CA LEU A 189 -1.98 0.07 1.17
C LEU A 189 -3.00 -0.16 0.04
N VAL A 190 -3.83 0.85 -0.21
CA VAL A 190 -4.85 0.89 -1.27
C VAL A 190 -4.59 2.09 -2.18
N ARG A 191 -5.04 2.02 -3.43
CA ARG A 191 -4.95 3.15 -4.36
C ARG A 191 -5.76 4.32 -3.82
N ALA A 192 -5.17 5.51 -3.79
CA ALA A 192 -5.89 6.72 -3.39
C ALA A 192 -7.06 6.97 -4.36
N PRO A 193 -8.23 7.44 -3.87
CA PRO A 193 -9.34 7.78 -4.74
C PRO A 193 -8.91 8.77 -5.84
N GLY A 194 -9.23 8.45 -7.09
CA GLY A 194 -8.88 9.27 -8.25
C GLY A 194 -7.42 9.15 -8.74
N ALA A 195 -6.53 8.49 -7.99
CA ALA A 195 -5.17 8.22 -8.46
C ALA A 195 -5.19 7.11 -9.54
N PRO A 196 -4.41 7.25 -10.62
CA PRO A 196 -4.36 6.24 -11.67
C PRO A 196 -3.73 4.94 -11.12
N GLY A 197 -4.41 3.82 -11.35
CA GLY A 197 -3.85 2.49 -11.10
C GLY A 197 -2.89 2.05 -12.22
N PRO A 198 -2.06 1.03 -11.95
CA PRO A 198 -1.19 0.43 -12.97
C PRO A 198 -2.03 -0.28 -14.03
N ARG A 199 -1.53 -0.29 -15.28
CA ARG A 199 -2.15 -1.03 -16.38
C ARG A 199 -1.55 -2.43 -16.43
N LEU A 200 -2.13 -3.35 -15.67
CA LEU A 200 -1.68 -4.73 -15.61
C LEU A 200 -2.29 -5.52 -16.77
N ARG A 201 -1.44 -6.01 -17.68
CA ARG A 201 -1.84 -6.81 -18.86
C ARG A 201 -1.18 -8.17 -18.86
N THR A 202 0.06 -8.23 -18.40
CA THR A 202 0.93 -9.40 -18.43
C THR A 202 1.61 -9.60 -17.08
N ALA A 203 2.20 -10.77 -16.89
CA ALA A 203 3.02 -11.07 -15.72
C ALA A 203 4.15 -10.03 -15.51
N ASP A 204 4.73 -9.50 -16.59
CA ASP A 204 5.84 -8.54 -16.54
C ASP A 204 5.45 -7.17 -15.97
N ASP A 205 4.15 -6.83 -15.97
CA ASP A 205 3.66 -5.58 -15.37
C ASP A 205 3.66 -5.63 -13.83
N LEU A 206 3.80 -6.82 -13.24
CA LEU A 206 3.77 -7.08 -11.80
C LEU A 206 5.15 -6.89 -11.16
N VAL A 207 5.62 -5.64 -11.18
CA VAL A 207 6.86 -5.22 -10.52
C VAL A 207 6.61 -5.00 -9.01
N PRO A 208 7.53 -5.40 -8.11
CA PRO A 208 7.38 -5.13 -6.69
C PRO A 208 7.06 -3.66 -6.39
N TRP A 209 6.11 -3.44 -5.48
CA TRP A 209 5.57 -2.15 -5.06
C TRP A 209 4.75 -1.36 -6.09
N SER A 210 4.53 -1.87 -7.31
CA SER A 210 3.79 -1.15 -8.35
C SER A 210 2.27 -1.21 -8.17
N CYS A 211 1.76 -2.34 -7.68
CA CYS A 211 0.34 -2.64 -7.64
C CYS A 211 -0.13 -3.21 -6.29
N THR A 212 -1.40 -2.96 -5.99
CA THR A 212 -2.09 -3.52 -4.83
C THR A 212 -2.70 -4.88 -5.15
N VAL A 213 -3.00 -5.65 -4.10
CA VAL A 213 -3.68 -6.96 -4.23
C VAL A 213 -5.00 -6.85 -4.99
N ASP A 214 -5.76 -5.78 -4.80
CA ASP A 214 -7.03 -5.52 -5.50
C ASP A 214 -6.84 -5.28 -7.00
N GLU A 215 -5.78 -4.54 -7.34
CA GLU A 215 -5.44 -4.23 -8.73
C GLU A 215 -5.07 -5.53 -9.47
N VAL A 216 -4.29 -6.41 -8.84
CA VAL A 216 -3.94 -7.73 -9.41
C VAL A 216 -5.17 -8.63 -9.53
N ALA A 217 -5.98 -8.73 -8.47
CA ALA A 217 -7.16 -9.58 -8.47
C ALA A 217 -8.21 -9.19 -9.51
N ARG A 218 -8.34 -7.88 -9.78
CA ARG A 218 -9.23 -7.36 -10.82
C ARG A 218 -8.66 -7.57 -12.23
N ALA A 219 -7.36 -7.38 -12.40
CA ALA A 219 -6.71 -7.49 -13.71
C ALA A 219 -6.64 -8.93 -14.21
N PHE A 220 -6.42 -9.90 -13.30
CA PHE A 220 -6.21 -11.31 -13.62
C PHE A 220 -7.29 -12.19 -13.01
N ALA A 221 -8.55 -11.84 -13.25
CA ALA A 221 -9.68 -12.64 -12.81
C ALA A 221 -9.83 -13.93 -13.66
N PRO A 222 -10.16 -15.09 -13.05
CA PRO A 222 -10.42 -15.28 -11.62
C PRO A 222 -9.12 -15.40 -10.81
N ALA A 223 -9.03 -14.63 -9.73
CA ALA A 223 -7.94 -14.73 -8.78
C ALA A 223 -8.41 -15.46 -7.51
N ARG A 224 -7.60 -16.40 -7.01
CA ARG A 224 -7.88 -17.21 -5.83
C ARG A 224 -7.01 -16.73 -4.66
N PRO A 225 -7.61 -16.16 -3.61
CA PRO A 225 -6.88 -15.79 -2.42
C PRO A 225 -6.26 -17.03 -1.74
N MET A 226 -5.07 -16.86 -1.17
CA MET A 226 -4.36 -17.88 -0.40
C MET A 226 -3.85 -17.30 0.94
N GLU A 227 -3.68 -18.17 1.94
CA GLU A 227 -3.11 -17.78 3.23
C GLU A 227 -1.66 -17.31 3.05
N GLY A 228 -1.32 -16.19 3.69
CA GLY A 228 0.04 -15.65 3.71
C GLY A 228 0.92 -16.33 4.74
N SER A 229 2.23 -16.24 4.57
CA SER A 229 3.22 -16.86 5.46
C SER A 229 3.34 -16.22 6.85
N ALA A 230 2.71 -15.07 7.08
CA ALA A 230 2.78 -14.35 8.35
C ALA A 230 1.67 -13.29 8.46
N PRO A 231 1.44 -12.71 9.66
CA PRO A 231 0.55 -11.56 9.80
C PRO A 231 0.95 -10.44 8.84
N THR A 232 -0.06 -9.81 8.22
CA THR A 232 0.03 -8.76 7.19
C THR A 232 0.53 -9.19 5.82
N ARG A 233 0.84 -10.48 5.63
CA ARG A 233 1.17 -11.06 4.32
C ARG A 233 -0.04 -11.74 3.71
N TRP A 234 -0.14 -11.63 2.39
CA TRP A 234 -1.25 -12.15 1.60
C TRP A 234 -0.70 -12.85 0.37
N ARG A 235 -1.40 -13.89 -0.09
CA ARG A 235 -1.09 -14.56 -1.34
C ARG A 235 -2.30 -14.56 -2.25
N LEU A 236 -2.05 -14.49 -3.55
CA LEU A 236 -3.06 -14.54 -4.58
C LEU A 236 -2.57 -15.45 -5.70
N ALA A 237 -3.31 -16.51 -5.99
CA ALA A 237 -3.10 -17.33 -7.18
C ALA A 237 -3.96 -16.79 -8.33
N PHE A 238 -3.41 -16.69 -9.52
CA PHE A 238 -4.12 -16.21 -10.70
C PHE A 238 -3.40 -16.67 -11.95
N ASP A 239 -4.09 -16.57 -13.08
CA ASP A 239 -3.51 -16.84 -14.39
C ASP A 239 -3.22 -15.51 -15.09
N ALA A 240 -2.02 -15.36 -15.64
CA ALA A 240 -1.61 -14.16 -16.36
C ALA A 240 -0.83 -14.53 -17.63
N PRO A 241 -0.99 -13.78 -18.73
CA PRO A 241 -0.22 -14.01 -19.93
C PRO A 241 1.23 -13.54 -19.73
N GLU A 242 2.18 -14.30 -20.27
CA GLU A 242 3.57 -13.86 -20.40
C GLU A 242 3.69 -12.82 -21.53
N ALA A 243 4.58 -11.84 -21.36
CA ALA A 243 4.73 -10.77 -22.34
C ALA A 243 5.30 -11.23 -23.69
N GLU A 244 6.15 -12.27 -23.68
CA GLU A 244 6.89 -12.72 -24.86
C GLU A 244 6.00 -13.47 -25.86
N ASN A 245 5.19 -14.42 -25.39
CA ASN A 245 4.41 -15.31 -26.25
C ASN A 245 2.88 -15.24 -25.99
N GLY A 246 2.44 -14.50 -24.98
CA GLY A 246 1.03 -14.44 -24.58
C GLY A 246 0.50 -15.71 -23.92
N GLU A 247 1.36 -16.69 -23.63
CA GLU A 247 0.97 -17.95 -22.99
C GLU A 247 0.45 -17.69 -21.59
N LEU A 248 -0.74 -18.21 -21.31
CA LEU A 248 -1.36 -18.10 -20.00
C LEU A 248 -0.63 -19.04 -19.04
N ARG A 249 -0.01 -18.47 -18.01
CA ARG A 249 0.65 -19.24 -16.95
C ARG A 249 0.05 -18.96 -15.60
N HIS A 250 0.22 -19.94 -14.71
CA HIS A 250 -0.26 -19.87 -13.35
C HIS A 250 0.78 -19.24 -12.43
N TYR A 251 0.36 -18.22 -11.68
CA TYR A 251 1.22 -17.46 -10.79
C TYR A 251 0.67 -17.45 -9.38
N VAL A 252 1.57 -17.34 -8.41
CA VAL A 252 1.23 -16.95 -7.05
C VAL A 252 2.00 -15.69 -6.69
N ALA A 253 1.28 -14.60 -6.47
CA ALA A 253 1.84 -13.34 -5.97
C ALA A 253 1.78 -13.28 -4.44
N GLU A 254 2.83 -12.73 -3.85
CA GLU A 254 2.92 -12.41 -2.43
C GLU A 254 2.86 -10.90 -2.22
N PHE A 255 2.03 -10.49 -1.27
CA PHE A 255 1.81 -9.11 -0.88
C PHE A 255 2.14 -8.93 0.58
N THR A 256 2.63 -7.75 0.93
CA THR A 256 2.85 -7.31 2.30
C THR A 256 2.19 -5.96 2.46
N TRP A 257 1.33 -5.82 3.47
CA TRP A 257 0.47 -4.63 3.62
C TRP A 257 -0.39 -4.36 2.37
N GLY A 258 -0.81 -5.41 1.65
CA GLY A 258 -1.59 -5.28 0.41
C GLY A 258 -0.82 -4.82 -0.82
N LEU A 259 0.49 -4.57 -0.72
CA LEU A 259 1.34 -4.14 -1.83
C LEU A 259 2.23 -5.30 -2.33
N LEU A 260 2.32 -5.46 -3.65
CA LEU A 260 3.04 -6.57 -4.29
C LEU A 260 4.51 -6.61 -3.84
N GLN A 261 4.99 -7.78 -3.42
CA GLN A 261 6.39 -7.98 -3.06
C GLN A 261 7.11 -8.87 -4.05
N ARG A 262 6.51 -9.97 -4.47
CA ARG A 262 7.11 -10.91 -5.43
C ARG A 262 6.03 -11.77 -6.04
N MET A 263 6.40 -12.44 -7.12
CA MET A 263 5.56 -13.43 -7.78
C MET A 263 6.40 -14.65 -8.13
N GLU A 264 5.76 -15.80 -8.10
CA GLU A 264 6.35 -17.08 -8.45
C GLU A 264 5.47 -17.70 -9.54
N ASN A 265 6.08 -18.13 -10.64
CA ASN A 265 5.44 -18.98 -11.63
C ASN A 265 5.37 -20.39 -11.04
N VAL A 266 4.16 -20.91 -10.87
CA VAL A 266 3.93 -22.19 -10.22
C VAL A 266 3.17 -23.08 -11.19
N ARG A 267 3.55 -24.35 -11.29
CA ARG A 267 2.70 -25.29 -12.01
C ARG A 267 1.34 -25.39 -11.29
N PRO A 268 0.21 -25.28 -11.99
CA PRO A 268 -1.08 -25.49 -11.36
C PRO A 268 -1.11 -26.88 -10.74
N ALA A 269 -1.63 -27.00 -9.52
CA ALA A 269 -1.83 -28.31 -8.92
C ALA A 269 -2.79 -29.10 -9.82
N SER A 270 -2.43 -30.34 -10.16
CA SER A 270 -3.31 -31.21 -10.94
C SER A 270 -4.69 -31.23 -10.29
N PRO A 271 -5.79 -31.08 -11.06
CA PRO A 271 -7.12 -31.19 -10.49
C PRO A 271 -7.23 -32.57 -9.84
N THR A 272 -7.49 -32.58 -8.53
CA THR A 272 -7.85 -33.82 -7.83
C THR A 272 -9.23 -34.18 -8.35
N GLY A 273 -9.31 -35.27 -9.13
CA GLY A 273 -10.55 -35.77 -9.73
C GLY A 273 -11.55 -36.28 -8.71
#